data_AF-A0A944TWV1-F1
#
_entry.id   AF-A0A944TWV1-F1
#
_cell.length_a   1.000
_cell.length_b   1.000
_cell.length_c   1.000
_cell.angle_alpha   90.00
_cell.angle_beta   90.00
_cell.angle_gamma   90.00
#
_symmetry.space_group_name_H-M   'P 1'
#
loop_
_entity.id
_entity.type
_entity.pdbx_description
1 polymer ?
#
loop_
_entity_poly.entity_id
_entity_poly.type
_entity_poly.pdbx_seq_one_letter_code
_entity_poly.pdbx_strand_id
1 'polypeptide(L)' 'MTKWIDHTYDVVVVGAGGSGLRATLGAAQAGLKTARVSKVFPTRSHTVAAQGGIAASLGNMGPDDWRWH' A
#
# COMPACT_ATOMS: atom_id res chain seq x y z
N MET A 1 -6.50 34.05 -10.56
CA MET A 1 -5.54 33.13 -11.18
C MET A 1 -5.14 32.09 -10.16
N THR A 2 -5.42 30.82 -10.40
CA THR A 2 -4.98 29.73 -9.53
C THR A 2 -3.48 29.56 -9.67
N LYS A 3 -2.73 29.68 -8.57
CA LYS A 3 -1.29 29.45 -8.54
C LYS A 3 -1.02 27.97 -8.30
N TRP A 4 -0.35 27.30 -9.23
CA TRP A 4 0.08 25.92 -9.08
C TRP A 4 1.41 25.83 -8.35
N ILE A 5 1.63 24.72 -7.62
CA ILE A 5 2.90 24.40 -6.97
C ILE A 5 3.37 23.07 -7.53
N ASP A 6 4.54 23.08 -8.17
CA ASP A 6 5.12 21.89 -8.79
C ASP A 6 6.07 21.17 -7.83
N HIS A 7 6.00 19.84 -7.82
CA HIS A 7 6.89 18.98 -7.05
C HIS A 7 7.37 17.80 -7.91
N THR A 8 8.67 17.50 -7.85
CA THR A 8 9.28 16.38 -8.58
C THR A 8 9.71 15.26 -7.64
N TYR A 9 9.30 14.04 -7.97
CA TYR A 9 9.56 12.79 -7.26
C TYR A 9 9.82 11.67 -8.29
N ASP A 10 10.57 10.64 -7.89
CA ASP A 10 10.79 9.46 -8.73
C ASP A 10 9.52 8.59 -8.79
N VAL A 11 8.79 8.53 -7.67
CA VAL A 11 7.54 7.77 -7.54
C VAL A 11 6.49 8.60 -6.80
N VAL A 12 5.26 8.62 -7.32
CA VAL A 12 4.09 9.19 -6.64
C VAL A 12 3.04 8.10 -6.46
N VAL A 13 2.70 7.82 -5.20
CA VAL A 13 1.63 6.87 -4.83
C VAL A 13 0.39 7.66 -4.42
N VAL A 14 -0.73 7.42 -5.10
CA VAL A 14 -2.03 8.03 -4.77
C VAL A 14 -2.87 7.01 -3.99
N GLY A 15 -3.02 7.27 -2.69
CA GLY A 15 -3.71 6.40 -1.73
C GLY A 15 -2.79 5.94 -0.60
N ALA A 16 -3.31 5.92 0.63
CA ALA A 16 -2.60 5.46 1.82
C ALA A 16 -3.32 4.29 2.54
N GLY A 17 -3.98 3.42 1.77
CA GLY A 17 -4.43 2.11 2.25
C GLY A 17 -3.29 1.10 2.33
N GLY A 18 -3.60 -0.17 2.61
CA GLY A 18 -2.59 -1.23 2.76
C GLY A 18 -1.63 -1.32 1.55
N SER A 19 -2.17 -1.34 0.34
CA SER A 19 -1.37 -1.37 -0.90
C SER A 19 -0.51 -0.12 -1.09
N GLY A 20 -1.08 1.07 -0.91
CA GLY A 20 -0.37 2.33 -1.07
C GLY A 20 0.75 2.52 -0.05
N LEU A 21 0.53 2.11 1.19
CA LEU A 21 1.58 2.09 2.23
C LEU A 21 2.69 1.11 1.88
N ARG A 22 2.35 -0.11 1.45
CA ARG A 22 3.37 -1.13 1.11
C ARG A 22 4.21 -0.71 -0.10
N ALA A 23 3.58 -0.14 -1.13
CA ALA A 23 4.25 0.39 -2.32
C ALA A 23 5.17 1.56 -1.97
N THR A 24 4.69 2.52 -1.16
CA THR A 24 5.49 3.68 -0.70
C THR A 24 6.73 3.21 0.08
N LEU A 25 6.56 2.26 1.00
CA LEU A 25 7.67 1.68 1.77
C LEU A 25 8.68 1.00 0.86
N GLY A 26 8.22 0.18 -0.10
CA GLY A 26 9.11 -0.52 -1.03
C GLY A 26 9.92 0.45 -1.89
N ALA A 27 9.29 1.48 -2.45
CA ALA A 27 9.98 2.50 -3.25
C ALA A 27 11.01 3.29 -2.43
N ALA A 28 10.65 3.69 -1.20
CA ALA A 28 11.58 4.36 -0.30
C ALA A 28 12.76 3.46 0.11
N GLN A 29 12.53 2.16 0.37
CA GLN A 29 13.59 1.19 0.67
C GLN A 29 14.54 0.97 -0.51
N ALA A 30 14.05 1.14 -1.74
CA ALA A 30 14.88 1.11 -2.95
C ALA A 30 15.67 2.42 -3.18
N GLY A 31 15.59 3.39 -2.26
CA GLY A 31 16.29 4.67 -2.36
C GLY A 31 15.61 5.71 -3.26
N LEU A 32 14.38 5.45 -3.72
CA LEU A 32 13.64 6.36 -4.60
C LEU A 32 12.99 7.48 -3.80
N LYS A 33 13.12 8.73 -4.28
CA LYS A 33 12.43 9.88 -3.71
C LYS A 33 10.93 9.72 -3.97
N THR A 34 10.20 9.31 -2.94
CA THR A 34 8.80 8.87 -3.07
C THR A 34 7.84 9.82 -2.35
N ALA A 35 6.78 10.25 -3.03
CA ALA A 35 5.64 10.94 -2.43
C ALA A 35 4.43 10.03 -2.29
N ARG A 36 3.70 10.17 -1.19
CA ARG A 36 2.41 9.49 -0.97
C ARG A 36 1.34 10.52 -0.66
N VAL A 37 0.34 10.60 -1.51
CA VAL A 37 -0.79 11.54 -1.38
C VAL A 37 -2.04 10.77 -0.99
N SER A 38 -2.78 11.24 0.02
CA SER A 38 -4.03 10.61 0.45
C SER A 38 -5.04 11.67 0.88
N LYS A 39 -6.30 11.45 0.52
CA LYS A 39 -7.43 12.33 0.90
C LYS A 39 -7.81 12.23 2.39
N VAL A 40 -7.38 11.17 3.06
CA VAL A 40 -7.63 10.93 4.50
C VAL A 40 -6.33 10.52 5.19
N PHE A 41 -6.29 10.68 6.51
CA PHE A 41 -5.21 10.14 7.32
C PHE A 41 -5.06 8.62 7.09
N PRO A 42 -3.84 8.06 6.96
CA PRO A 42 -3.63 6.69 6.45
C PRO A 42 -4.43 5.59 7.16
N THR A 43 -4.52 5.64 8.50
CA THR A 43 -5.26 4.63 9.28
C THR A 43 -6.79 4.79 9.21
N ARG A 44 -7.30 5.77 8.45
CA ARG A 44 -8.72 5.92 8.11
C ARG A 44 -9.04 5.46 6.68
N SER A 45 -8.10 4.82 5.99
CA SER A 45 -8.38 4.14 4.72
C SER A 45 -9.28 2.91 4.94
N HIS A 46 -10.04 2.49 3.93
CA HIS A 46 -10.99 1.38 4.07
C HIS A 46 -10.31 0.01 4.36
N THR A 47 -9.00 -0.11 4.17
CA THR A 47 -8.23 -1.27 4.66
C THR A 47 -8.43 -1.49 6.17
N VAL A 48 -8.67 -0.42 6.95
CA VAL A 48 -8.94 -0.51 8.40
C VAL A 48 -10.19 -1.32 8.74
N ALA A 49 -11.12 -1.45 7.79
CA ALA A 49 -12.39 -2.15 8.01
C ALA A 49 -12.32 -3.65 7.66
N ALA A 50 -11.17 -4.18 7.23
CA ALA A 50 -11.02 -5.60 6.94
C ALA A 50 -11.12 -6.46 8.21
N GLN A 51 -11.84 -7.59 8.15
CA GLN A 51 -12.12 -8.43 9.31
C GLN A 51 -11.63 -9.89 9.19
N GLY A 52 -11.85 -10.54 8.03
CA GLY A 52 -11.61 -11.98 7.89
C GLY A 52 -10.15 -12.40 7.99
N GLY A 53 -9.26 -11.71 7.28
CA GLY A 53 -7.83 -12.04 7.22
C GLY A 53 -7.25 -11.91 5.82
N ILE A 54 -6.05 -12.46 5.62
CA ILE A 54 -5.38 -12.58 4.32
C ILE A 54 -5.15 -14.08 4.07
N ALA A 55 -5.65 -14.58 2.96
CA ALA A 55 -5.42 -15.98 2.56
C ALA A 55 -4.00 -16.15 2.03
N ALA A 56 -3.31 -17.20 2.49
CA ALA A 56 -2.02 -17.63 1.97
C ALA A 56 -1.83 -19.12 2.28
N SER A 57 -1.29 -19.87 1.32
CA SER A 57 -1.02 -21.30 1.48
C SER A 57 0.21 -21.57 2.35
N LEU A 58 0.07 -21.35 3.66
CA LEU A 58 1.17 -21.45 4.63
C LEU A 58 1.31 -22.85 5.23
N GLY A 59 0.31 -23.72 5.11
CA GLY A 59 0.35 -25.08 5.67
C GLY A 59 0.26 -25.17 7.20
N ASN A 60 -0.13 -24.08 7.89
CA ASN A 60 -0.13 -24.02 9.35
C ASN A 60 -1.18 -24.91 10.03
N MET A 61 -2.28 -25.23 9.32
CA MET A 61 -3.42 -26.01 9.84
C MET A 61 -3.53 -27.42 9.22
N GLY A 62 -2.60 -27.78 8.33
CA GLY A 62 -2.60 -29.00 7.54
C GLY A 62 -1.80 -28.81 6.24
N PRO A 63 -1.54 -29.89 5.47
CA PRO A 63 -0.89 -29.77 4.16
C PRO A 63 -1.63 -28.77 3.26
N ASP A 64 -0.89 -27.92 2.56
CA ASP A 64 -1.43 -26.87 1.69
C ASP A 64 -0.49 -26.66 0.48
N ASP A 65 -1.04 -26.22 -0.65
CA ASP A 65 -0.30 -25.89 -1.88
C ASP A 65 -0.97 -24.68 -2.53
N TRP A 66 -0.17 -23.71 -2.98
CA TRP A 66 -0.66 -22.49 -3.62
C TRP A 66 -1.45 -22.77 -4.90
N ARG A 67 -1.28 -23.93 -5.53
CA ARG A 67 -2.01 -24.35 -6.74
C ARG A 67 -3.44 -24.82 -6.47
N TRP A 68 -3.84 -24.98 -5.21
CA TRP A 68 -5.20 -25.41 -4.85
C TRP A 68 -6.21 -24.25 -4.78
N HIS A 69 -5.75 -23.00 -4.89
CA HIS A 69 -6.51 -21.75 -4.73
C HIS A 69 -6.36 -20.85 -5.97
#